data_AF-A0A3S4IM30-F1
#
_entry.id   AF-A0A3S4IM30-F1
#
_cell.length_a   1.000
_cell.length_b   1.000
_cell.length_c   1.000
_cell.angle_alpha   90.00
_cell.angle_beta   90.00
_cell.angle_gamma   90.00
#
_symmetry.space_group_name_H-M   'P 1'
#
loop_
_entity.id
_entity.type
_entity.pdbx_description
1 polymer ?
#
loop_
_entity_poly.entity_id
_entity_poly.type
_entity_poly.pdbx_seq_one_letter_code
_entity_poly.pdbx_strand_id
1 'polypeptide(L)'
;MRISWWVAFQIGGYEPCTVTDFEVCKRHGLEQTIADTLGPGGIMRALRTIPHLWRICEDMTEVCPKATMLNYVNPMAMNTWAMYARYPHIKQVGLCHSVQGTAEELARDLNIDLTSLRYRCAGINHMAFYLELERKTADGTYVNLYPELLAAYDAGQAPKPQYSRQ
;
A
#
# COMPACT_ATOMS: atom_id res chain seq x y z
N MET A 1 4.25 -28.64 -0.96
CA MET A 1 4.83 -27.37 -0.47
C MET A 1 4.51 -26.28 -1.49
N ARG A 2 3.80 -25.20 -1.12
CA ARG A 2 3.58 -24.06 -2.03
C ARG A 2 4.77 -23.13 -1.87
N ILE A 3 5.60 -23.01 -2.89
CA ILE A 3 6.77 -22.10 -2.88
C ILE A 3 6.25 -20.71 -3.25
N SER A 4 6.67 -19.70 -2.48
CA SER A 4 6.40 -18.29 -2.75
C SER A 4 7.70 -17.59 -3.15
N TRP A 5 7.62 -16.66 -4.10
CA TRP A 5 8.74 -15.84 -4.54
C TRP A 5 8.52 -14.40 -4.10
N TRP A 6 9.47 -13.81 -3.38
CA TRP A 6 9.32 -12.48 -2.80
C TRP A 6 10.13 -11.45 -3.60
N VAL A 7 9.53 -10.29 -3.87
CA VAL A 7 10.24 -9.17 -4.48
C VAL A 7 10.08 -7.91 -3.62
N ALA A 8 11.21 -7.38 -3.16
CA ALA A 8 11.32 -6.15 -2.38
C ALA A 8 12.65 -5.48 -2.72
N PHE A 9 12.61 -4.54 -3.65
CA PHE A 9 13.79 -3.80 -4.11
C PHE A 9 13.38 -2.40 -4.58
N GLN A 10 14.37 -1.53 -4.72
CA GLN A 10 14.21 -0.19 -5.27
C GLN A 10 15.22 0.02 -6.38
N ILE A 11 14.73 0.05 -7.63
CA ILE A 11 15.60 0.29 -8.79
C ILE A 11 16.12 1.72 -8.76
N GLY A 12 17.45 1.84 -8.78
CA GLY A 12 18.15 3.13 -8.76
C GLY A 12 18.42 3.72 -7.38
N GLY A 13 17.98 3.05 -6.30
CA GLY A 13 18.23 3.50 -4.92
C GLY A 13 17.59 4.85 -4.58
N TYR A 14 17.90 5.35 -3.39
CA TYR A 14 17.48 6.69 -2.95
C TYR A 14 18.23 7.76 -3.75
N GLU A 15 19.56 7.68 -3.75
CA GLU A 15 20.43 8.47 -4.61
C GLU A 15 20.99 7.60 -5.74
N PRO A 16 20.96 8.06 -7.01
CA PRO A 16 20.45 9.38 -7.44
C PRO A 16 18.95 9.40 -7.74
N CYS A 17 18.29 8.24 -7.87
CA CYS A 17 17.00 8.18 -8.58
C CYS A 17 15.84 8.83 -7.83
N THR A 18 15.62 8.50 -6.55
CA THR A 18 14.54 9.14 -5.77
C THR A 18 14.77 10.63 -5.63
N VAL A 19 16.01 11.05 -5.33
CA VAL A 19 16.35 12.48 -5.27
C VAL A 19 16.06 13.16 -6.62
N THR A 20 16.41 12.53 -7.74
CA THR A 20 16.10 13.07 -9.06
C THR A 20 14.59 13.20 -9.30
N ASP A 21 13.80 12.21 -8.89
CA ASP A 21 12.33 12.23 -9.01
C ASP A 21 11.72 13.43 -8.26
N PHE A 22 12.29 13.79 -7.09
CA PHE A 22 11.91 15.00 -6.35
C PHE A 22 12.41 16.28 -7.03
N GLU A 23 13.72 16.37 -7.31
CA GLU A 23 14.36 17.59 -7.79
C GLU A 23 13.85 18.03 -9.16
N VAL A 24 13.57 17.08 -10.06
CA VAL A 24 12.94 17.41 -11.35
C VAL A 24 11.59 18.07 -11.13
N CYS A 25 10.71 17.47 -10.31
CA CYS A 25 9.38 18.03 -10.05
C CYS A 25 9.46 19.39 -9.35
N LYS A 26 10.37 19.54 -8.39
CA LYS A 26 10.58 20.77 -7.63
C LYS A 26 11.00 21.95 -8.52
N ARG A 27 11.86 21.71 -9.52
CA ARG A 27 12.23 22.74 -10.52
C ARG A 27 11.04 23.25 -11.33
N HIS A 28 9.94 22.50 -11.38
CA HIS A 28 8.69 22.88 -12.03
C HIS A 28 7.60 23.33 -11.05
N GLY A 29 7.95 23.61 -9.79
CA GLY A 29 7.01 24.07 -8.77
C GLY A 29 6.12 22.98 -8.20
N LEU A 30 6.44 21.70 -8.42
CA LEU A 30 5.70 20.56 -7.86
C LEU A 30 6.50 19.89 -6.76
N GLU A 31 6.04 20.03 -5.52
CA GLU A 31 6.55 19.27 -4.39
C GLU A 31 5.77 17.96 -4.24
N GLN A 32 6.49 16.89 -3.91
CA GLN A 32 5.92 15.57 -3.66
C GLN A 32 6.23 15.16 -2.22
N THR A 33 5.40 14.31 -1.61
CA THR A 33 5.66 13.83 -0.24
C THR A 33 6.64 12.66 -0.23
N ILE A 34 6.39 11.62 -1.04
CA ILE A 34 7.20 10.38 -1.07
C ILE A 34 7.69 10.05 -2.48
N ALA A 35 6.92 10.41 -3.52
CA ALA A 35 7.27 10.21 -4.93
C ALA A 35 7.53 8.74 -5.35
N ASP A 36 7.03 7.75 -4.60
CA ASP A 36 7.28 6.32 -4.87
C ASP A 36 6.12 5.59 -5.57
N THR A 37 4.89 6.07 -5.40
CA THR A 37 3.68 5.40 -5.93
C THR A 37 2.88 6.28 -6.89
N LEU A 38 2.62 7.52 -6.51
CA LEU A 38 1.76 8.45 -7.25
C LEU A 38 2.58 9.62 -7.82
N GLY A 39 1.96 10.41 -8.69
CA GLY A 39 2.56 11.59 -9.29
C GLY A 39 3.68 11.28 -10.30
N PRO A 40 4.36 12.31 -10.82
CA PRO A 40 5.41 12.12 -11.82
C PRO A 40 6.58 11.28 -11.32
N GLY A 41 6.96 11.40 -10.04
CA GLY A 41 8.00 10.56 -9.45
C GLY A 41 7.61 9.07 -9.44
N GLY A 42 6.37 8.76 -9.06
CA GLY A 42 5.82 7.41 -9.13
C GLY A 42 5.83 6.85 -10.56
N ILE A 43 5.45 7.66 -11.57
CA ILE A 43 5.48 7.25 -12.98
C ILE A 43 6.91 6.97 -13.45
N MET A 44 7.86 7.86 -13.17
CA MET A 44 9.26 7.66 -13.54
C MET A 44 9.85 6.43 -12.86
N ARG A 45 9.50 6.19 -11.59
CA ARG A 45 9.88 4.98 -10.88
C ARG A 45 9.28 3.72 -11.51
N ALA A 46 8.02 3.75 -11.95
CA ALA A 46 7.40 2.64 -12.68
C ALA A 46 8.20 2.29 -13.94
N LEU A 47 8.50 3.30 -14.76
CA LEU A 47 9.24 3.12 -16.02
C LEU A 47 10.61 2.49 -15.81
N ARG A 48 11.31 2.85 -14.73
CA ARG A 48 12.58 2.21 -14.36
C ARG A 48 12.39 0.80 -13.83
N THR A 49 11.31 0.52 -13.12
CA THR A 49 11.12 -0.73 -12.36
C THR A 49 10.53 -1.87 -13.18
N ILE A 50 9.55 -1.58 -14.03
CA ILE A 50 8.79 -2.58 -14.81
C ILE A 50 9.71 -3.51 -15.63
N PRO A 51 10.75 -3.03 -16.34
CA PRO A 51 11.63 -3.92 -17.08
C PRO A 51 12.35 -4.96 -16.21
N HIS A 52 12.70 -4.62 -14.97
CA HIS A 52 13.32 -5.56 -14.03
C HIS A 52 12.33 -6.60 -13.52
N LEU A 53 11.08 -6.18 -13.23
CA LEU A 53 10.02 -7.11 -12.84
C LEU A 53 9.69 -8.09 -13.97
N TRP A 54 9.70 -7.65 -15.22
CA TRP A 54 9.51 -8.53 -16.37
C TRP A 54 10.60 -9.61 -16.47
N ARG A 55 11.86 -9.28 -16.19
CA ARG A 55 12.93 -10.27 -16.12
C ARG A 55 12.69 -11.30 -15.01
N ILE A 56 12.18 -10.87 -13.86
CA ILE A 56 11.79 -11.81 -12.79
C ILE A 56 10.62 -12.69 -13.24
N CYS A 57 9.64 -12.15 -13.97
CA CYS A 57 8.56 -12.96 -14.53
C CYS A 57 9.07 -13.99 -15.56
N GLU A 58 10.08 -13.64 -16.36
CA GLU A 58 10.76 -14.56 -17.28
C GLU A 58 11.43 -15.70 -16.50
N ASP A 59 12.25 -15.36 -15.50
CA ASP A 59 12.91 -16.33 -14.63
C ASP A 59 11.87 -17.25 -13.94
N MET A 60 10.82 -16.67 -13.35
CA MET A 60 9.76 -17.43 -12.70
C MET A 60 9.04 -18.38 -13.67
N THR A 61 8.85 -17.98 -14.93
CA THR A 61 8.22 -18.81 -15.94
C THR A 61 9.05 -20.07 -16.22
N GLU A 62 10.37 -19.94 -16.24
CA GLU A 62 11.29 -21.05 -16.47
C GLU A 62 11.47 -21.92 -15.22
N VAL A 63 11.77 -21.29 -14.07
CA VAL A 63 12.27 -22.01 -12.89
C VAL A 63 11.18 -22.40 -11.89
N CYS A 64 10.11 -21.62 -11.79
CA CYS A 64 9.08 -21.83 -10.77
C CYS A 64 7.67 -21.37 -11.20
N PRO A 65 7.13 -21.84 -12.35
CA PRO A 65 5.90 -21.30 -12.95
C PRO A 65 4.62 -21.46 -12.09
N LYS A 66 4.69 -22.28 -11.04
CA LYS A 66 3.57 -22.52 -10.11
C LYS A 66 3.67 -21.71 -8.81
N ALA A 67 4.78 -21.00 -8.58
CA ALA A 67 4.97 -20.16 -7.41
C ALA A 67 4.07 -18.92 -7.46
N THR A 68 3.71 -18.41 -6.28
CA THR A 68 3.04 -17.11 -6.18
C THR A 68 4.08 -16.04 -5.88
N MET A 69 4.16 -15.02 -6.73
CA MET A 69 4.94 -13.82 -6.49
C MET A 69 4.24 -12.95 -5.44
N LEU A 70 4.98 -12.57 -4.40
CA LEU A 70 4.57 -11.62 -3.37
C LEU A 70 5.34 -10.32 -3.60
N ASN A 71 4.65 -9.31 -4.13
CA ASN A 71 5.24 -8.06 -4.58
C ASN A 71 5.08 -6.94 -3.54
N TYR A 72 6.21 -6.46 -3.03
CA TYR A 72 6.31 -5.26 -2.17
C TYR A 72 6.98 -4.08 -2.91
N VAL A 73 7.23 -4.20 -4.21
CA VAL A 73 7.92 -3.18 -5.00
C VAL A 73 6.93 -2.10 -5.45
N ASN A 74 7.15 -0.86 -5.02
CA ASN A 74 6.45 0.32 -5.51
C ASN A 74 7.00 0.80 -6.86
N PRO A 75 6.15 1.35 -7.74
CA PRO A 75 4.72 1.64 -7.55
C PRO A 75 3.83 0.42 -7.79
N MET A 76 3.18 -0.09 -6.74
CA MET A 76 2.63 -1.44 -6.77
C MET A 76 1.49 -1.63 -7.77
N ALA A 77 0.59 -0.65 -7.90
CA ALA A 77 -0.53 -0.73 -8.85
C ALA A 77 -0.03 -0.83 -10.30
N MET A 78 0.89 0.06 -10.70
CA MET A 78 1.49 0.07 -12.04
C MET A 78 2.31 -1.19 -12.29
N ASN A 79 3.13 -1.61 -11.32
CA ASN A 79 3.97 -2.81 -11.41
C ASN A 79 3.12 -4.09 -11.58
N THR A 80 2.12 -4.27 -10.71
CA THR A 80 1.22 -5.44 -10.75
C THR A 80 0.47 -5.49 -12.06
N TRP A 81 -0.04 -4.35 -12.53
CA TRP A 81 -0.75 -4.28 -13.80
C TRP A 81 0.16 -4.61 -15.00
N ALA A 82 1.37 -4.03 -15.06
CA ALA A 82 2.32 -4.28 -16.13
C ALA A 82 2.80 -5.74 -16.18
N MET A 83 2.99 -6.38 -15.03
CA MET A 83 3.29 -7.81 -14.96
C MET A 83 2.10 -8.65 -15.44
N TYR A 84 0.88 -8.33 -15.00
CA TYR A 84 -0.33 -9.08 -15.39
C TYR A 84 -0.59 -8.99 -16.90
N ALA A 85 -0.44 -7.79 -17.48
CA ALA A 85 -0.69 -7.56 -18.89
C ALA A 85 0.24 -8.37 -19.80
N ARG A 86 1.51 -8.58 -19.38
CA ARG A 86 2.52 -9.28 -20.18
C ARG A 86 2.69 -10.75 -19.82
N TYR A 87 2.50 -11.13 -18.56
CA TYR A 87 2.69 -12.49 -18.04
C TYR A 87 1.45 -12.94 -17.25
N PRO A 88 0.27 -13.08 -17.88
CA PRO A 88 -0.99 -13.38 -17.19
C PRO A 88 -1.02 -14.75 -16.51
N HIS A 89 -0.10 -15.66 -16.85
CA HIS A 89 0.06 -16.96 -16.20
C HIS A 89 0.80 -16.91 -14.85
N ILE A 90 1.53 -15.82 -14.57
CA ILE A 90 2.21 -15.64 -13.29
C ILE A 90 1.19 -15.30 -12.20
N LYS A 91 1.12 -16.14 -11.17
CA LYS A 91 0.34 -15.85 -9.97
C LYS A 91 1.07 -14.79 -9.16
N GLN A 92 0.45 -13.64 -8.97
CA GLN A 92 1.04 -12.54 -8.23
C GLN A 92 0.03 -11.87 -7.29
N VAL A 93 0.52 -11.38 -6.16
CA VAL A 93 -0.23 -10.57 -5.21
C VAL A 93 0.64 -9.38 -4.80
N GLY A 94 0.09 -8.17 -4.95
CA GLY A 94 0.68 -6.95 -4.40
C GLY A 94 0.32 -6.79 -2.92
N LEU A 95 1.31 -6.52 -2.07
CA LEU A 95 1.16 -6.37 -0.62
C LEU A 95 1.65 -5.00 -0.13
N CYS A 96 0.85 -4.37 0.72
CA CYS A 96 1.16 -3.12 1.40
C CYS A 96 0.52 -3.14 2.79
N HIS A 97 1.09 -2.39 3.73
CA HIS A 97 0.67 -2.35 5.13
C HIS A 97 -0.25 -1.17 5.47
N SER A 98 -0.59 -0.31 4.49
CA SER A 98 -1.32 0.95 4.75
C SER A 98 -2.70 0.73 5.36
N VAL A 99 -3.48 -0.24 4.89
CA VAL A 99 -4.83 -0.51 5.43
C VAL A 99 -4.77 -1.10 6.85
N GLN A 100 -3.77 -1.92 7.14
CA GLN A 100 -3.61 -2.48 8.47
C GLN A 100 -3.17 -1.38 9.46
N GLY A 101 -2.20 -0.57 9.06
CA GLY A 101 -1.71 0.55 9.87
C GLY A 101 -2.81 1.59 10.14
N THR A 102 -3.61 1.96 9.13
CA THR A 102 -4.72 2.89 9.36
C THR A 102 -5.81 2.29 10.24
N ALA A 103 -6.07 0.98 10.16
CA ALA A 103 -7.02 0.32 11.08
C ALA A 103 -6.53 0.34 12.53
N GLU A 104 -5.23 0.15 12.76
CA GLU A 104 -4.60 0.28 14.07
C GLU A 104 -4.70 1.72 14.61
N GLU A 105 -4.46 2.72 13.77
CA GLU A 105 -4.58 4.13 14.14
C GLU A 105 -6.03 4.51 14.50
N LEU A 106 -7.00 4.10 13.67
CA LEU A 106 -8.43 4.35 13.91
C LEU A 106 -8.92 3.65 15.19
N ALA A 107 -8.48 2.41 15.42
CA ALA A 107 -8.83 1.68 16.64
C ALA A 107 -8.32 2.41 17.89
N ARG A 108 -7.08 2.90 17.82
CA ARG A 108 -6.47 3.68 18.88
C ARG A 108 -7.20 5.01 19.09
N ASP A 109 -7.52 5.75 18.03
CA ASP A 109 -8.22 7.03 18.12
C ASP A 109 -9.57 6.86 18.84
N LEU A 110 -10.29 5.78 18.57
CA LEU A 110 -11.57 5.44 19.19
C LEU A 110 -11.48 4.70 20.53
N ASN A 111 -10.28 4.37 21.03
CA ASN A 111 -10.08 3.51 22.21
C ASN A 111 -10.78 2.13 22.10
N ILE A 112 -10.80 1.53 20.91
CA ILE A 112 -11.38 0.21 20.70
C ILE A 112 -10.29 -0.85 20.59
N ASP A 113 -10.61 -2.08 21.01
CA ASP A 113 -9.74 -3.22 20.77
C ASP A 113 -9.71 -3.53 19.26
N LEU A 114 -8.51 -3.56 18.69
CA LEU A 114 -8.28 -3.87 17.27
C LEU A 114 -8.89 -5.22 16.88
N THR A 115 -8.89 -6.21 17.78
CA THR A 115 -9.45 -7.54 17.45
C THR A 115 -10.97 -7.54 17.29
N SER A 116 -11.64 -6.51 17.82
CA SER A 116 -13.08 -6.30 17.65
C SER A 116 -13.44 -5.53 16.36
N LEU A 117 -12.45 -4.96 15.68
CA LEU A 117 -12.65 -4.13 14.51
C LEU A 117 -12.86 -5.00 13.25
N ARG A 118 -13.95 -4.75 12.54
CA ARG A 118 -14.22 -5.28 11.20
C ARG A 118 -14.30 -4.12 10.22
N TYR A 119 -13.65 -4.29 9.07
CA TYR A 119 -13.70 -3.27 8.04
C TYR A 119 -13.68 -3.88 6.64
N ARG A 120 -14.23 -3.13 5.70
CA ARG A 120 -14.13 -3.40 4.26
C ARG A 120 -13.47 -2.21 3.59
N CYS A 121 -12.38 -2.46 2.88
CA CYS A 121 -11.64 -1.43 2.15
C CYS A 121 -11.69 -1.68 0.65
N ALA A 122 -11.69 -0.62 -0.14
CA ALA A 122 -11.57 -0.68 -1.59
C ALA A 122 -10.76 0.48 -2.14
N GLY A 123 -10.14 0.28 -3.30
CA GLY A 123 -9.34 1.29 -3.99
C GLY A 123 -8.10 0.68 -4.63
N ILE A 124 -7.09 1.51 -4.87
CA ILE A 124 -5.78 1.09 -5.37
C ILE A 124 -4.71 1.28 -4.30
N ASN A 125 -3.53 0.71 -4.51
CA ASN A 125 -2.40 0.92 -3.60
C ASN A 125 -2.14 2.43 -3.39
N HIS A 126 -2.03 2.84 -2.12
CA HIS A 126 -1.89 4.23 -1.66
C HIS A 126 -3.06 5.18 -2.01
N MET A 127 -4.20 4.63 -2.44
CA MET A 127 -5.45 5.37 -2.60
C MET A 127 -6.62 4.41 -2.35
N ALA A 128 -6.80 4.05 -1.08
CA ALA A 128 -7.85 3.16 -0.62
C ALA A 128 -8.70 3.83 0.45
N PHE A 129 -9.96 3.41 0.54
CA PHE A 129 -10.96 3.97 1.43
C PHE A 129 -11.63 2.85 2.21
N TYR A 130 -11.91 3.11 3.48
CA TYR A 130 -12.79 2.27 4.28
C TYR A 130 -14.23 2.51 3.81
N LEU A 131 -14.89 1.48 3.31
CA LEU A 131 -16.30 1.52 2.94
C LEU A 131 -17.18 1.17 4.15
N GLU A 132 -16.68 0.28 4.99
CA GLU A 132 -17.30 -0.15 6.24
C GLU A 132 -16.24 -0.12 7.34
N LEU A 133 -16.63 0.40 8.49
CA LEU A 133 -15.82 0.43 9.71
C LEU A 133 -16.75 0.11 10.87
N GLU A 134 -16.57 -1.05 11.48
CA GLU A 134 -17.50 -1.61 12.45
C GLU A 134 -16.78 -2.21 13.65
N ARG A 135 -17.43 -2.18 14.81
CA ARG A 135 -16.97 -2.86 16.03
C ARG A 135 -17.90 -4.02 16.36
N LYS A 136 -17.32 -5.17 16.69
CA LYS A 136 -18.04 -6.31 17.26
C LYS A 136 -18.41 -6.01 18.73
N THR A 137 -19.68 -6.16 19.07
CA THR A 137 -20.21 -5.98 20.42
C THR A 137 -20.17 -7.30 21.22
N ALA A 138 -20.43 -7.22 22.53
CA ALA A 138 -20.39 -8.37 23.43
C ALA A 138 -21.43 -9.46 23.09
N ASP A 139 -22.58 -9.06 22.51
CA ASP A 139 -23.62 -9.98 22.02
C ASP A 139 -23.32 -10.56 20.62
N GLY A 140 -22.18 -10.20 20.04
CA GLY A 140 -21.70 -10.71 18.76
C GLY A 140 -22.24 -9.97 17.53
N THR A 141 -23.02 -8.90 17.71
CA THR A 141 -23.47 -8.03 16.62
C THR A 141 -22.36 -7.05 16.20
N TYR A 142 -22.59 -6.30 15.12
CA TYR A 142 -21.64 -5.31 14.60
C TYR A 142 -22.31 -3.95 14.53
N VAL A 143 -21.61 -2.92 15.02
CA VAL A 143 -22.08 -1.53 15.01
C VAL A 143 -21.18 -0.66 14.15
N ASN A 144 -21.78 0.19 13.32
CA ASN A 144 -21.07 1.15 12.48
C ASN A 144 -20.36 2.21 13.35
N LEU A 145 -19.06 2.37 13.15
CA LEU A 145 -18.21 3.30 13.90
C LEU A 145 -18.11 4.69 13.26
N TYR A 146 -18.59 4.90 12.03
CA TYR A 146 -18.49 6.21 11.38
C TYR A 146 -19.07 7.37 12.19
N PRO A 147 -20.27 7.26 12.81
CA PRO A 147 -20.80 8.33 13.65
C PRO A 147 -19.89 8.65 14.86
N GLU A 148 -19.32 7.63 15.50
CA GLU A 148 -18.40 7.77 16.64
C GLU A 148 -17.07 8.41 16.20
N LEU A 149 -16.53 7.98 15.05
CA LEU A 149 -15.34 8.54 14.44
C LEU A 149 -15.50 10.02 14.12
N LEU A 150 -16.58 10.39 13.41
CA LEU A 150 -16.82 11.77 13.04
C LEU A 150 -17.02 12.65 14.28
N ALA A 151 -17.79 12.19 15.27
CA ALA A 151 -17.98 12.92 16.53
C ALA A 151 -16.66 13.12 17.29
N ALA A 152 -15.76 12.13 17.29
CA ALA A 152 -14.44 12.26 17.92
C ALA A 152 -13.55 13.29 17.23
N TYR A 153 -13.60 13.37 15.89
CA TYR A 153 -12.89 14.40 15.12
C TYR A 153 -13.49 15.80 15.35
N ASP A 154 -14.82 15.93 15.31
CA ASP A 154 -15.52 17.20 15.54
C ASP A 154 -15.27 17.75 16.97
N ALA A 155 -15.13 16.85 17.95
CA ALA A 155 -14.81 17.20 19.33
C ALA A 155 -13.31 17.40 19.60
N GLY A 156 -12.44 17.22 18.60
CA GLY A 156 -10.98 17.33 18.74
C GLY A 156 -10.34 16.24 19.61
N GLN A 157 -11.03 15.09 19.78
CA GLN A 157 -10.53 13.93 20.52
C GLN A 157 -9.70 13.00 19.63
N ALA A 158 -9.86 13.12 18.31
CA ALA A 158 -9.13 12.41 17.27
C ALA A 158 -8.66 13.40 16.17
N PRO A 159 -7.56 13.10 15.45
CA PRO A 159 -6.66 11.96 15.69
C PRO A 159 -5.85 12.18 16.97
N LYS A 160 -5.56 11.11 17.71
CA LYS A 160 -4.65 11.22 18.86
C LYS A 160 -3.24 11.50 18.36
N PRO A 161 -2.38 12.20 19.14
CA PRO A 161 -0.99 12.40 18.76
C PRO A 161 -0.37 11.07 18.36
N GLN A 162 0.22 10.96 17.16
CA GLN A 162 0.87 9.73 16.73
C GLN A 162 1.90 9.28 17.77
N TYR A 163 2.27 8.00 17.75
CA TYR A 163 3.52 7.59 18.40
C TYR A 163 4.62 8.51 17.84
N SER A 164 5.08 9.48 18.63
CA SER A 164 6.40 10.03 18.42
C SER A 164 7.36 8.86 18.68
N ARG A 165 7.69 8.12 17.64
CA ARG A 165 8.92 7.33 17.62
C ARG A 165 9.94 8.19 16.88
N GLN A 166 10.80 8.77 17.71
CA GLN A 166 12.23 9.02 17.52
C GLN A 166 12.77 8.83 16.10
#